data_AF-A0AAE0AXW6-F1
#
_entry.id   AF-A0AAE0AXW6-F1
#
_cell.length_a   1.000
_cell.length_b   1.000
_cell.length_c   1.000
_cell.angle_alpha   90.00
_cell.angle_beta   90.00
_cell.angle_gamma   90.00
#
_symmetry.space_group_name_H-M   'P 1'
#
loop_
_entity.id
_entity.type
_entity.pdbx_description
1 polymer ?
#
loop_
_entity_poly.entity_id
_entity_poly.type
_entity_poly.pdbx_seq_one_letter_code
_entity_poly.pdbx_strand_id
1 'polypeptide(L)'
;MTNPGVFFDLSIGGHPAGRIVMELFEDSTLITAKNFQALCTRENGIDTVGKPLHYKGSTFHRVIPGYMVHGGDITHGNGTNGESIYGPSFVNENFVKKHIGPGILSVAITGT
;
A
#
# COMPACT_ATOMS: atom_id res chain seq x y z
N MET A 1 14.24 5.13 -17.07
CA MET A 1 13.00 4.32 -17.09
C MET A 1 11.88 5.17 -16.52
N THR A 2 10.65 4.98 -17.00
CA THR A 2 9.48 5.70 -16.49
C THR A 2 8.96 5.00 -15.24
N ASN A 3 8.60 5.77 -14.21
CA ASN A 3 8.00 5.24 -13.00
C ASN A 3 6.67 4.51 -13.30
N PRO A 4 6.39 3.38 -12.63
CA PRO A 4 5.17 2.63 -12.85
C PRO A 4 3.95 3.34 -12.25
N GLY A 5 2.81 3.22 -12.93
CA GLY A 5 1.51 3.65 -12.44
C GLY A 5 0.66 2.47 -11.98
N VAL A 6 -0.02 2.62 -10.85
CA VAL A 6 -1.00 1.66 -10.32
C VAL A 6 -2.29 2.37 -9.93
N PHE A 7 -3.36 1.62 -9.66
CA PHE A 7 -4.64 2.22 -9.31
C PHE A 7 -5.44 1.39 -8.32
N PHE A 8 -6.34 2.07 -7.59
CA PHE A 8 -7.40 1.46 -6.79
C PHE A 8 -8.76 1.94 -7.27
N ASP A 9 -9.67 0.99 -7.51
CA ASP A 9 -11.10 1.29 -7.62
C ASP A 9 -11.72 1.23 -6.22
N LEU A 10 -12.33 2.34 -5.81
CA LEU A 10 -12.87 2.49 -4.47
C LEU A 10 -14.37 2.30 -4.42
N SER A 11 -14.83 1.78 -3.29
CA SER A 11 -16.23 1.83 -2.90
C SER A 11 -16.36 2.38 -1.48
N ILE A 12 -17.43 3.13 -1.24
CA ILE A 12 -17.78 3.67 0.09
C ILE A 12 -19.24 3.29 0.34
N GLY A 13 -19.49 2.58 1.45
CA GLY A 13 -20.83 2.05 1.75
C GLY A 13 -21.35 1.07 0.69
N GLY A 14 -20.46 0.35 -0.01
CA GLY A 14 -20.83 -0.55 -1.10
C GLY A 14 -21.09 0.13 -2.46
N HIS A 15 -21.02 1.45 -2.53
CA HIS A 15 -21.21 2.20 -3.77
C HIS A 15 -19.87 2.62 -4.38
N PRO A 16 -19.70 2.57 -5.72
CA PRO A 16 -18.49 3.05 -6.38
C PRO A 16 -18.19 4.51 -6.03
N ALA A 17 -16.95 4.79 -5.63
CA ALA A 17 -16.49 6.11 -5.17
C ALA A 17 -15.38 6.70 -6.07
N GLY A 18 -15.10 6.06 -7.21
CA GLY A 18 -14.11 6.50 -8.18
C GLY A 18 -12.79 5.73 -8.09
N ARG A 19 -11.79 6.24 -8.81
CA ARG A 19 -10.47 5.61 -8.95
C ARG A 19 -9.37 6.52 -8.43
N ILE A 20 -8.48 5.97 -7.62
CA ILE A 20 -7.21 6.59 -7.27
C ILE A 20 -6.14 6.02 -8.21
N VAL A 21 -5.35 6.90 -8.83
CA VAL A 21 -4.18 6.52 -9.63
C VAL A 21 -2.94 7.04 -8.92
N MET A 22 -1.91 6.20 -8.82
CA MET A 22 -0.67 6.48 -8.09
C MET A 22 0.51 6.18 -8.98
N GLU A 23 1.46 7.12 -9.06
CA GLU A 23 2.80 6.88 -9.58
C GLU A 23 3.69 6.41 -8.43
N LEU A 24 4.50 5.38 -8.66
CA LEU A 24 5.46 4.87 -7.67
C LEU A 24 6.87 5.35 -8.03
N PHE A 25 7.58 5.92 -7.07
CA PHE A 25 8.96 6.39 -7.25
C PHE A 25 9.96 5.21 -7.29
N GLU A 26 9.87 4.37 -8.33
CA GLU A 26 10.78 3.25 -8.55
C GLU A 26 12.21 3.71 -8.80
N ASP A 27 12.38 4.91 -9.37
CA ASP A 27 13.66 5.59 -9.55
C ASP A 27 14.39 5.92 -8.24
N SER A 28 13.64 6.10 -7.15
CA SER A 28 14.17 6.51 -5.84
C SER A 28 14.06 5.43 -4.76
N THR A 29 13.03 4.59 -4.83
CA THR A 29 12.69 3.58 -3.82
C THR A 29 12.20 2.31 -4.53
N LEU A 30 13.13 1.60 -5.17
CA LEU A 30 12.87 0.43 -6.01
C LEU A 30 12.19 -0.69 -5.23
N ILE A 31 12.73 -1.07 -4.07
CA ILE A 31 12.21 -2.18 -3.26
C ILE A 31 10.79 -1.85 -2.78
N THR A 32 10.60 -0.62 -2.30
CA THR A 32 9.31 -0.15 -1.81
C THR A 32 8.26 -0.08 -2.92
N ALA A 33 8.63 0.45 -4.09
CA ALA A 33 7.75 0.55 -5.26
C ALA A 33 7.37 -0.83 -5.80
N LYS A 34 8.31 -1.76 -5.90
CA LYS A 34 8.05 -3.13 -6.36
C LYS A 34 7.10 -3.86 -5.43
N ASN A 35 7.29 -3.74 -4.11
CA ASN A 35 6.35 -4.31 -3.15
C ASN A 35 4.92 -3.81 -3.36
N PHE A 36 4.73 -2.49 -3.44
CA PHE A 36 3.39 -1.92 -3.60
C PHE A 36 2.77 -2.30 -4.96
N GLN A 37 3.57 -2.29 -6.03
CA GLN A 37 3.13 -2.68 -7.37
C GLN A 37 2.62 -4.12 -7.40
N ALA A 38 3.41 -5.04 -6.89
CA ALA A 38 3.10 -6.46 -6.79
C ALA A 38 1.78 -6.74 -6.04
N LEU A 39 1.58 -6.05 -4.91
CA LEU A 39 0.35 -6.16 -4.11
C LEU A 39 -0.88 -5.58 -4.84
N CYS A 40 -0.68 -4.67 -5.82
CA CYS A 40 -1.75 -4.19 -6.69
C CYS A 40 -2.10 -5.20 -7.80
N THR A 41 -1.12 -5.88 -8.39
CA THR A 41 -1.31 -6.76 -9.57
C THR A 41 -1.83 -8.15 -9.23
N ARG A 42 -1.72 -8.59 -7.96
CA ARG A 42 -2.07 -9.95 -7.50
C ARG A 42 -1.21 -11.05 -8.13
N GLU A 43 -0.02 -10.70 -8.57
CA GLU A 43 0.91 -11.66 -9.16
C GLU A 43 1.57 -12.55 -8.09
N ASN A 44 1.57 -12.10 -6.83
CA ASN A 44 2.13 -12.82 -5.71
C ASN A 44 1.04 -13.68 -5.05
N GLY A 45 1.33 -14.96 -4.87
CA GLY A 45 0.36 -15.98 -4.48
C GLY A 45 -0.23 -15.75 -3.09
N ILE A 46 0.34 -16.40 -2.09
CA ILE A 46 -0.22 -16.49 -0.74
C ILE A 46 0.88 -16.09 0.26
N ASP A 47 0.50 -15.34 1.29
CA ASP A 47 1.36 -14.92 2.39
C ASP A 47 1.69 -16.09 3.34
N THR A 48 2.54 -15.84 4.34
CA THR A 48 2.96 -16.87 5.30
C THR A 48 1.83 -17.42 6.17
N VAL A 49 0.69 -16.73 6.23
CA VAL A 49 -0.50 -17.12 7.01
C VAL A 49 -1.65 -17.61 6.13
N GLY A 50 -1.40 -17.87 4.85
CA GLY A 50 -2.36 -18.48 3.93
C GLY A 50 -3.38 -17.51 3.31
N LYS A 51 -3.14 -16.20 3.35
CA LYS A 51 -3.98 -15.16 2.70
C LYS A 51 -3.37 -14.68 1.37
N PRO A 52 -4.18 -14.30 0.38
CA PRO A 52 -3.67 -13.74 -0.87
C PRO A 52 -2.83 -12.47 -0.66
N LEU A 53 -1.66 -12.39 -1.29
CA LEU A 53 -0.79 -11.21 -1.25
C LEU A 53 -1.29 -10.12 -2.22
N HIS A 54 -2.44 -9.51 -1.91
CA HIS A 54 -2.98 -8.41 -2.71
C HIS A 54 -3.92 -7.45 -1.98
N TYR A 55 -4.03 -6.22 -2.49
CA TYR A 55 -4.92 -5.20 -1.91
C TYR A 55 -6.41 -5.33 -2.27
N LYS A 56 -6.81 -6.18 -3.22
CA LYS A 56 -8.23 -6.29 -3.58
C LYS A 56 -9.07 -6.77 -2.40
N GLY A 57 -10.12 -6.01 -2.09
CA GLY A 57 -11.03 -6.32 -0.98
C GLY A 57 -10.50 -5.87 0.38
N SER A 58 -9.27 -5.34 0.44
CA SER A 58 -8.77 -4.65 1.64
C SER A 58 -9.50 -3.32 1.82
N THR A 59 -9.54 -2.85 3.07
CA THR A 59 -10.20 -1.61 3.45
C THR A 59 -9.19 -0.56 3.92
N PHE A 60 -9.57 0.71 3.86
CA PHE A 60 -8.93 1.74 4.66
C PHE A 60 -9.45 1.62 6.09
N HIS A 61 -8.72 0.88 6.92
CA HIS A 61 -9.12 0.57 8.30
C HIS A 61 -8.95 1.76 9.26
N ARG A 62 -8.19 2.78 8.88
CA ARG A 62 -7.99 4.00 9.68
C ARG A 62 -8.06 5.25 8.81
N VAL A 63 -9.00 6.13 9.10
CA VAL A 63 -9.22 7.40 8.38
C VAL A 63 -9.17 8.54 9.39
N ILE A 64 -8.22 9.47 9.23
CA ILE A 64 -8.09 10.65 10.08
C ILE A 64 -8.31 11.90 9.23
N PRO A 65 -9.45 12.60 9.39
CA PRO A 65 -9.74 13.82 8.66
C PRO A 65 -8.63 14.88 8.81
N GLY A 66 -8.26 15.52 7.70
CA GLY A 66 -7.19 16.53 7.68
C GLY A 66 -5.77 15.96 7.79
N TYR A 67 -5.61 14.64 7.86
CA TYR A 67 -4.29 14.02 7.97
C TYR A 67 -4.04 12.94 6.92
N MET A 68 -4.60 11.75 7.09
CA MET A 68 -4.29 10.60 6.23
C MET A 68 -5.38 9.52 6.26
N VAL A 69 -5.33 8.66 5.23
CA VAL A 69 -6.02 7.37 5.20
C VAL A 69 -4.98 6.25 5.21
N HIS A 70 -5.26 5.20 5.97
CA HIS A 70 -4.38 4.05 6.13
C HIS A 70 -5.16 2.76 5.86
N GLY A 71 -4.57 1.93 5.02
CA GLY A 71 -5.09 0.64 4.58
C GLY A 71 -3.95 -0.35 4.39
N GLY A 72 -4.17 -1.37 3.57
CA GLY A 72 -3.11 -2.33 3.23
C GLY A 72 -2.91 -3.47 4.22
N ASP A 73 -3.69 -3.53 5.30
CA ASP A 73 -3.85 -4.77 6.08
C ASP A 73 -4.73 -5.74 5.29
N ILE A 74 -4.06 -6.63 4.56
CA ILE A 74 -4.67 -7.64 3.68
C ILE A 74 -5.04 -8.92 4.42
N THR A 75 -4.64 -9.05 5.69
CA THR A 75 -4.77 -10.28 6.48
C THR A 75 -5.99 -10.20 7.40
N HIS A 76 -6.10 -9.12 8.19
CA HIS A 76 -7.16 -8.92 9.19
C HIS A 76 -8.01 -7.67 8.92
N GLY A 77 -7.53 -6.73 8.11
CA GLY A 77 -8.26 -5.51 7.77
C GLY A 77 -8.47 -4.55 8.95
N ASN A 78 -7.66 -4.64 10.01
CA ASN A 78 -7.80 -3.83 11.22
C ASN A 78 -6.53 -3.04 11.59
N GLY A 79 -5.46 -3.16 10.79
CA GLY A 79 -4.19 -2.47 10.95
C GLY A 79 -3.20 -3.18 11.87
N THR A 80 -3.50 -4.41 12.32
CA THR A 80 -2.60 -5.18 13.20
C THR A 80 -1.63 -6.07 12.43
N ASN A 81 -1.84 -6.24 11.12
CA ASN A 81 -1.06 -7.14 10.29
C ASN A 81 -1.00 -6.66 8.83
N GLY A 82 -0.29 -7.43 8.02
CA GLY A 82 0.01 -7.17 6.62
C GLY A 82 1.40 -7.72 6.30
N GLU A 83 1.53 -8.40 5.17
CA GLU A 83 2.80 -8.97 4.73
C GLU A 83 3.27 -8.28 3.44
N SER A 84 4.58 -8.04 3.35
CA SER A 84 5.20 -7.59 2.11
C SER A 84 5.49 -8.78 1.21
N ILE A 85 5.78 -8.53 -0.08
CA ILE A 85 6.20 -9.61 -0.99
C ILE A 85 7.56 -10.23 -0.61
N TYR A 86 8.27 -9.62 0.34
CA TYR A 86 9.56 -10.07 0.86
C TYR A 86 9.43 -10.76 2.22
N GLY A 87 8.21 -10.96 2.72
CA GLY A 87 7.92 -11.51 4.04
C GLY A 87 7.38 -10.48 5.04
N PRO A 88 7.46 -10.75 6.36
CA PRO A 88 6.74 -9.97 7.39
C PRO A 88 7.22 -8.53 7.54
N SER A 89 8.44 -8.20 7.10
CA SER A 89 8.95 -6.84 7.08
C SER A 89 10.08 -6.71 6.06
N PHE A 90 10.39 -5.48 5.66
CA PHE A 90 11.55 -5.15 4.85
C PHE A 90 12.17 -3.84 5.35
N VAL A 91 13.44 -3.60 4.98
CA VAL A 91 14.21 -2.46 5.48
C VAL A 91 13.73 -1.12 4.91
N ASN A 92 13.88 -0.05 5.69
CA ASN A 92 13.69 1.31 5.18
C ASN A 92 14.74 1.61 4.11
N GLU A 93 14.28 1.91 2.89
CA GLU A 93 15.17 2.09 1.73
C GLU A 93 15.90 3.44 1.77
N ASN A 94 15.16 4.55 1.86
CA ASN A 94 15.68 5.90 2.14
C ASN A 94 14.54 6.87 2.48
N PHE A 95 14.90 8.12 2.82
CA PHE A 95 13.96 9.19 3.20
C PHE A 95 14.16 10.48 2.37
N VAL A 96 14.58 10.34 1.10
CA VAL A 96 14.90 11.49 0.23
C VAL A 96 13.64 12.29 -0.12
N LYS A 97 12.52 11.62 -0.41
CA LYS A 97 11.23 12.25 -0.70
C LYS A 97 10.54 12.63 0.62
N LYS A 98 10.12 13.90 0.74
CA LYS A 98 9.50 14.45 1.95
C LYS A 98 7.99 14.54 1.81
N HIS A 99 7.26 14.40 2.92
CA HIS A 99 5.81 14.61 3.01
C HIS A 99 5.46 16.10 2.98
N ILE A 100 5.54 16.71 1.79
CA ILE A 100 5.35 18.16 1.60
C ILE A 100 3.91 18.58 1.30
N GLY A 101 2.96 17.65 1.21
CA GLY A 101 1.58 17.96 0.86
C GLY A 101 0.67 16.74 0.74
N PRO A 102 -0.61 16.96 0.41
CA PRO A 102 -1.59 15.88 0.23
C PRO A 102 -1.26 15.02 -1.00
N GLY A 103 -1.73 13.77 -0.99
CA GLY A 103 -1.59 12.84 -2.12
C GLY A 103 -0.28 12.05 -2.16
N ILE A 104 0.55 12.15 -1.12
CA ILE A 104 1.80 11.39 -1.03
C ILE A 104 1.51 9.98 -0.48
N LEU A 105 1.90 8.96 -1.24
CA LEU A 105 1.89 7.57 -0.80
C LEU A 105 3.12 7.27 0.06
N SER A 106 2.94 6.62 1.20
CA SER A 106 4.01 6.31 2.15
C SER A 106 3.77 4.95 2.80
N VAL A 107 4.84 4.27 3.19
CA VAL A 107 4.78 3.04 3.98
C VAL A 107 4.41 3.38 5.42
N ALA A 108 3.49 2.62 6.00
CA ALA A 108 3.21 2.67 7.42
C ALA A 108 4.17 1.76 8.19
N ILE A 109 4.69 2.25 9.30
CA ILE A 109 5.66 1.54 10.13
C ILE A 109 5.12 1.54 11.56
N THR A 110 5.12 0.37 12.21
CA THR A 110 4.92 0.27 13.66
C THR A 110 6.27 0.58 14.32
N GLY A 111 6.43 1.81 14.81
CA GLY A 111 7.64 2.19 15.54
C GLY A 111 7.75 1.47 16.88
N THR A 112 8.96 1.01 17.20
CA THR A 112 9.47 0.97 18.57
C THR A 112 10.35 2.19 18.80
#